data_AF-A0A8J8C957-F1
#
_entry.id   AF-A0A8J8C957-F1
#
_cell.length_a   1.000
_cell.length_b   1.000
_cell.length_c   1.000
_cell.angle_alpha   90.00
_cell.angle_beta   90.00
_cell.angle_gamma   90.00
#
_symmetry.space_group_name_H-M   'P 1'
#
loop_
_entity.id
_entity.type
_entity.pdbx_description
1 polymer ?
#
loop_
_entity_poly.entity_id
_entity_poly.type
_entity_poly.pdbx_seq_one_letter_code
_entity_poly.pdbx_strand_id
1 'polypeptide(L)'
;MDIPDLVKQELGDEEIQAGVTLGDEDAVCFTSTRTLVYRGEGLLSDEKVAAYPFDFERLTISEGRRKTKFTLVYTDGKRDFGVPGSRADAVLERLIEGTLRASNAIDAEEQVTGVFRFSELTLVITEGRLLKHIGSVTWDNDFESYPFDAVTGLDFEKGSVATAIVLVVDDRPERIKAPSDQAAAVRKTLQEALFAFHEVASLSDLNAKVATDAEDEPDDSSGLGLESGIDPLVSDDDDEGDGDETAAPTQTTAPSEPSTQTVAPATDSADDGGDIAALEQQVADLTTAIERQNERIEAQEETIQTLIEELRQGR
;
A
#
# COMPACT_ATOMS: atom_id res chain seq x y z
N MET A 1 21.33 15.97 -22.55
CA MET A 1 20.16 16.47 -23.31
C MET A 1 20.37 17.95 -23.45
N ASP A 2 20.40 18.48 -24.66
CA ASP A 2 20.44 19.93 -24.83
C ASP A 2 19.08 20.51 -24.43
N ILE A 3 19.09 21.48 -23.51
CA ILE A 3 17.86 22.09 -23.00
C ILE A 3 17.42 23.18 -23.99
N PRO A 4 16.19 23.11 -24.54
CA PRO A 4 15.66 24.11 -25.45
C PRO A 4 15.62 25.50 -24.81
N ASP A 5 15.79 26.55 -25.62
CA ASP A 5 15.84 27.93 -25.11
C ASP A 5 14.50 28.36 -24.49
N LEU A 6 13.37 27.86 -25.01
CA LEU A 6 12.05 28.11 -24.42
C LEU A 6 11.94 27.53 -22.99
N VAL A 7 12.57 26.38 -22.73
CA VAL A 7 12.63 25.79 -21.39
C VAL A 7 13.53 26.64 -20.47
N LYS A 8 14.67 27.14 -20.97
CA LYS A 8 15.55 28.07 -20.22
C LYS A 8 14.84 29.36 -19.84
N GLN A 9 14.00 29.89 -20.74
CA GLN A 9 13.24 31.09 -20.47
C GLN A 9 12.17 30.86 -19.39
N GLU A 10 11.51 29.70 -19.43
CA GLU A 10 10.45 29.38 -18.47
C GLU A 10 10.99 29.01 -17.07
N LEU A 11 12.21 28.45 -16.99
CA LEU A 11 12.88 28.07 -15.73
C LEU A 11 12.99 29.24 -14.74
N GLY A 12 13.21 30.46 -15.22
CA GLY A 12 13.47 31.62 -14.36
C GLY A 12 14.76 31.41 -13.57
N ASP A 13 14.66 31.41 -12.23
CA ASP A 13 15.79 31.20 -11.31
C ASP A 13 15.97 29.72 -10.89
N GLU A 14 15.10 28.82 -11.37
CA GLU A 14 15.15 27.39 -11.02
C GLU A 14 16.11 26.61 -11.93
N GLU A 15 16.61 25.49 -11.42
CA GLU A 15 17.39 24.52 -12.18
C GLU A 15 16.58 23.25 -12.48
N ILE A 16 16.96 22.56 -13.56
CA ILE A 16 16.39 21.25 -13.88
C ILE A 16 17.05 20.18 -13.00
N GLN A 17 16.26 19.54 -12.16
CA GLN A 17 16.69 18.44 -11.30
C GLN A 17 16.66 17.10 -12.05
N ALA A 18 15.65 16.91 -12.90
CA ALA A 18 15.50 15.70 -13.71
C ALA A 18 14.83 15.98 -15.05
N GLY A 19 15.07 15.12 -16.03
CA GLY A 19 14.45 15.19 -17.35
C GLY A 19 14.10 13.82 -17.91
N VAL A 20 12.94 13.71 -18.56
CA VAL A 20 12.50 12.52 -19.28
C VAL A 20 12.24 12.89 -20.73
N THR A 21 13.01 12.30 -21.65
CA THR A 21 12.77 12.45 -23.09
C THR A 21 11.56 11.61 -23.51
N LEU A 22 10.57 12.26 -24.12
CA LEU A 22 9.34 11.59 -24.57
C LEU A 22 9.51 10.96 -25.96
N GLY A 23 10.47 11.43 -26.75
CA GLY A 23 10.70 11.02 -28.13
C GLY A 23 10.66 12.24 -29.04
N ASP A 24 11.32 12.14 -30.20
CA ASP A 24 11.62 13.29 -31.06
C ASP A 24 12.32 14.40 -30.25
N GLU A 25 11.77 15.62 -30.24
CA GLU A 25 12.26 16.75 -29.45
C GLU A 25 11.47 16.95 -28.14
N ASP A 26 10.41 16.17 -27.88
CA ASP A 26 9.55 16.34 -26.71
C ASP A 26 10.24 15.90 -25.40
N ALA A 27 10.03 16.66 -24.33
CA ALA A 27 10.63 16.40 -23.03
C ALA A 27 9.72 16.79 -21.86
N VAL A 28 9.91 16.14 -20.73
CA VAL A 28 9.37 16.59 -19.43
C VAL A 28 10.55 16.90 -18.53
N CYS A 29 10.65 18.13 -18.06
CA CYS A 29 11.67 18.61 -17.14
C CYS A 29 11.05 18.83 -15.77
N PHE A 30 11.77 18.46 -14.72
CA PHE A 30 11.35 18.59 -13.33
C PHE A 30 12.28 19.56 -12.65
N THR A 31 11.70 20.54 -11.99
CA THR A 31 12.39 21.56 -11.19
C THR A 31 12.10 21.35 -9.71
N SER A 32 12.55 22.25 -8.86
CA SER A 32 12.20 22.24 -7.43
C SER A 32 10.70 22.40 -7.15
N THR A 33 9.98 23.17 -7.98
CA THR A 33 8.60 23.58 -7.65
C THR A 33 7.55 23.15 -8.67
N ARG A 34 7.99 22.71 -9.85
CA ARG A 34 7.09 22.44 -10.98
C ARG A 34 7.66 21.44 -11.98
N THR A 35 6.76 20.85 -12.75
CA THR A 35 7.06 20.15 -13.99
C THR A 35 6.87 21.07 -15.20
N LEU A 36 7.83 21.08 -16.10
CA LEU A 36 7.75 21.74 -17.40
C LEU A 36 7.59 20.68 -18.49
N VAL A 37 6.50 20.73 -19.24
CA VAL A 37 6.28 19.85 -20.39
C VAL A 37 6.62 20.62 -21.65
N TYR A 38 7.70 20.20 -22.30
CA TYR A 38 8.19 20.73 -23.56
C TYR A 38 7.67 19.90 -24.73
N ARG A 39 7.14 20.60 -25.74
CA ARG A 39 6.78 20.05 -27.05
C ARG A 39 7.60 20.75 -28.10
N GLY A 40 8.38 19.95 -28.84
CA GLY A 40 9.17 20.47 -29.96
C GLY A 40 8.29 20.96 -31.10
N GLU A 41 8.91 21.67 -32.04
CA GLU A 41 8.22 22.15 -33.23
C GLU A 41 7.80 20.94 -34.10
N GLY A 42 6.50 20.82 -34.31
CA GLY A 42 5.90 19.82 -35.18
C GLY A 42 5.55 20.41 -36.54
N LEU A 43 5.29 19.54 -37.52
CA LEU A 43 4.83 19.93 -38.86
C LEU A 43 3.59 20.84 -38.89
N LEU A 44 2.80 20.84 -37.81
CA LEU A 44 1.54 21.55 -37.68
C LEU A 44 1.41 22.32 -36.35
N SER A 45 2.48 22.41 -35.56
CA SER A 45 2.41 22.98 -34.21
C SER A 45 3.72 23.63 -33.85
N ASP A 46 3.66 24.87 -33.38
CA ASP A 46 4.82 25.59 -32.90
C ASP A 46 5.36 24.97 -31.61
N GLU A 47 6.64 25.24 -31.34
CA GLU A 47 7.31 24.92 -30.08
C GLU A 47 6.52 25.48 -28.89
N LYS A 48 6.33 24.67 -27.84
CA LYS A 48 5.56 25.07 -26.65
C LYS A 48 6.11 24.48 -25.36
N VAL A 49 6.13 25.30 -24.32
CA VAL A 49 6.31 24.87 -22.92
C VAL A 49 5.02 25.11 -22.14
N ALA A 50 4.69 24.18 -21.23
CA ALA A 50 3.64 24.35 -20.25
C ALA A 50 4.14 23.97 -18.85
N ALA A 51 3.84 24.81 -17.86
CA ALA A 51 4.23 24.61 -16.46
C ALA A 51 3.09 24.03 -15.62
N TYR A 52 3.44 23.05 -14.78
CA TYR A 52 2.57 22.32 -13.88
C TYR A 52 3.19 22.35 -12.49
N PRO A 53 2.82 23.31 -11.63
CA PRO A 53 3.30 23.37 -10.25
C PRO A 53 2.97 22.12 -9.44
N PHE A 54 3.77 21.81 -8.43
CA PHE A 54 3.57 20.64 -7.57
C PHE A 54 2.50 20.83 -6.48
N ASP A 55 1.87 22.01 -6.40
CA ASP A 55 0.81 22.33 -5.42
C ASP A 55 -0.59 21.85 -5.85
N PHE A 56 -0.66 20.84 -6.72
CA PHE A 56 -1.93 20.22 -7.08
C PHE A 56 -2.49 19.40 -5.91
N GLU A 57 -3.82 19.43 -5.75
CA GLU A 57 -4.54 18.71 -4.69
C GLU A 57 -4.70 17.22 -5.02
N ARG A 58 -4.72 16.88 -6.32
CA ARG A 58 -5.03 15.53 -6.78
C ARG A 58 -4.39 15.22 -8.13
N LEU A 59 -3.80 14.02 -8.21
CA LEU A 59 -3.32 13.43 -9.45
C LEU A 59 -4.22 12.29 -9.91
N THR A 60 -4.59 12.27 -11.18
CA THR A 60 -5.28 11.15 -11.83
C THR A 60 -4.56 10.75 -13.11
N ILE A 61 -4.37 9.44 -13.29
CA ILE A 61 -3.71 8.87 -14.45
C ILE A 61 -4.69 8.05 -15.26
N SER A 62 -4.76 8.34 -16.55
CA SER A 62 -5.57 7.58 -17.49
C SER A 62 -4.67 6.96 -18.55
N GLU A 63 -4.48 5.66 -18.47
CA GLU A 63 -3.70 4.90 -19.43
C GLU A 63 -4.50 4.67 -20.71
N GLY A 64 -3.95 5.13 -21.83
CA GLY A 64 -4.45 4.81 -23.16
C GLY A 64 -3.50 3.88 -23.89
N ARG A 65 -3.96 3.30 -25.00
CA ARG A 65 -3.17 2.35 -25.81
C ARG A 65 -1.80 2.89 -26.27
N ARG A 66 -1.66 4.20 -26.45
CA ARG A 66 -0.44 4.86 -26.99
C ARG A 66 0.13 5.92 -26.07
N LYS A 67 -0.74 6.63 -25.36
CA LYS A 67 -0.39 7.75 -24.51
C LYS A 67 -1.10 7.59 -23.17
N THR A 68 -0.40 7.94 -22.11
CA THR A 68 -0.92 8.04 -20.76
C THR A 68 -1.16 9.50 -20.44
N LYS A 69 -2.35 9.83 -19.95
CA LYS A 69 -2.77 11.19 -19.61
C LYS A 69 -2.64 11.41 -18.10
N PHE A 70 -1.91 12.45 -17.72
CA PHE A 70 -1.79 12.95 -16.36
C PHE A 70 -2.75 14.13 -16.21
N THR A 71 -3.66 14.05 -15.24
CA THR A 71 -4.61 15.11 -14.92
C THR A 71 -4.34 15.58 -13.50
N LEU A 72 -3.99 16.85 -13.36
CA LEU A 72 -3.64 17.51 -12.10
C LEU A 72 -4.78 18.48 -11.77
N VAL A 73 -5.37 18.33 -10.58
CA VAL A 73 -6.42 19.21 -10.08
C VAL A 73 -5.83 20.16 -9.06
N TYR A 74 -6.05 21.44 -9.27
CA TYR A 74 -5.62 22.55 -8.43
C TYR A 74 -6.88 23.25 -7.88
N THR A 75 -6.70 24.12 -6.89
CA THR A 75 -7.80 24.91 -6.33
C THR A 75 -8.49 25.79 -7.39
N ASP A 76 -7.77 26.22 -8.43
CA ASP A 76 -8.25 27.11 -9.49
C ASP A 76 -8.76 26.39 -10.75
N GLY A 77 -8.66 25.06 -10.82
CA GLY A 77 -9.09 24.28 -11.98
C GLY A 77 -8.32 22.98 -12.16
N LYS A 78 -8.29 22.49 -13.40
CA LYS A 78 -7.56 21.26 -13.74
C LYS A 78 -6.67 21.50 -14.95
N ARG A 79 -5.49 20.87 -14.95
CA ARG A 79 -4.54 20.88 -16.07
C ARG A 79 -4.19 19.45 -16.43
N ASP A 80 -3.87 19.22 -17.70
CA ASP A 80 -3.51 17.89 -18.14
C ASP A 80 -2.45 17.88 -19.23
N PHE A 81 -1.67 16.81 -19.25
CA PHE A 81 -0.72 16.52 -20.30
C PHE A 81 -0.63 15.01 -20.56
N GLY A 82 -0.27 14.65 -21.80
CA GLY A 82 -0.18 13.25 -22.21
C GLY A 82 1.23 12.85 -22.62
N VAL A 83 1.76 11.77 -22.08
CA VAL A 83 3.09 11.25 -22.44
C VAL A 83 2.96 9.90 -23.14
N PRO A 84 3.92 9.46 -23.95
CA PRO A 84 3.93 8.09 -24.48
C PRO A 84 3.86 7.06 -23.35
N GLY A 85 3.08 6.00 -23.53
CA GLY A 85 2.84 5.00 -22.47
C GLY A 85 4.13 4.39 -21.92
N SER A 86 5.13 4.17 -22.79
CA SER A 86 6.46 3.65 -22.40
C SER A 86 7.30 4.60 -21.53
N ARG A 87 6.87 5.86 -21.36
CA ARG A 87 7.52 6.88 -20.53
C ARG A 87 6.67 7.27 -19.32
N ALA A 88 5.47 6.70 -19.18
CA ALA A 88 4.53 7.09 -18.14
C ALA A 88 5.10 6.85 -16.73
N ASP A 89 5.68 5.68 -16.49
CA ASP A 89 6.21 5.33 -15.17
C ASP A 89 7.37 6.24 -14.77
N ALA A 90 8.33 6.48 -15.68
CA ALA A 90 9.44 7.40 -15.43
C ALA A 90 8.99 8.84 -15.18
N VAL A 91 7.91 9.29 -15.82
CA VAL A 91 7.32 10.62 -15.57
C VAL A 91 6.58 10.63 -14.24
N LEU A 92 5.87 9.56 -13.91
CA LEU A 92 5.13 9.41 -12.66
C LEU A 92 6.06 9.43 -11.45
N GLU A 93 7.14 8.64 -11.47
CA GLU A 93 8.14 8.60 -10.39
C GLU A 93 8.66 9.99 -10.07
N ARG A 94 9.07 10.75 -11.10
CA ARG A 94 9.62 12.11 -10.93
C ARG A 94 8.57 13.14 -10.54
N LEU A 95 7.33 12.98 -11.00
CA LEU A 95 6.23 13.86 -10.61
C LEU A 95 5.90 13.67 -9.13
N ILE A 96 5.80 12.42 -8.66
CA ILE A 96 5.54 12.09 -7.26
C ILE A 96 6.70 12.53 -6.38
N GLU A 97 7.95 12.28 -6.79
CA GLU A 97 9.14 12.75 -6.09
C GLU A 97 9.12 14.27 -5.89
N GLY A 98 8.87 15.05 -6.96
CA GLY A 98 8.77 16.50 -6.87
C GLY A 98 7.65 16.98 -5.94
N THR A 99 6.51 16.27 -5.93
CA THR A 99 5.36 16.59 -5.08
C THR A 99 5.65 16.28 -3.60
N LEU A 100 6.25 15.14 -3.32
CA LEU A 100 6.69 14.75 -1.98
C LEU A 100 7.74 15.71 -1.44
N ARG A 101 8.69 16.12 -2.27
CA ARG A 101 9.73 17.09 -1.88
C ARG A 101 9.13 18.48 -1.63
N ALA A 102 8.23 18.95 -2.49
CA ALA A 102 7.57 20.24 -2.32
C ALA A 102 6.70 20.31 -1.06
N SER A 103 6.15 19.18 -0.62
CA SER A 103 5.39 19.07 0.63
C SER A 103 6.25 18.75 1.87
N ASN A 104 7.58 18.60 1.72
CA ASN A 104 8.52 18.14 2.74
C ASN A 104 8.17 16.76 3.33
N ALA A 105 7.56 15.89 2.53
CA ALA A 105 7.25 14.51 2.90
C ALA A 105 8.46 13.56 2.82
N ILE A 106 9.46 13.94 2.01
CA ILE A 106 10.75 13.26 1.85
C ILE A 106 11.88 14.28 1.98
N ASP A 107 13.08 13.80 2.28
CA ASP A 107 14.25 14.67 2.40
C ASP A 107 14.67 15.29 1.06
N ALA A 108 15.43 16.39 1.11
CA ALA A 108 15.80 17.16 -0.08
C ALA A 108 16.62 16.34 -1.10
N GLU A 109 17.41 15.38 -0.63
CA GLU A 109 18.26 14.50 -1.45
C GLU A 109 17.66 13.10 -1.65
N GLU A 110 16.59 12.76 -0.93
CA GLU A 110 15.94 11.45 -1.00
C GLU A 110 15.22 11.29 -2.35
N GLN A 111 15.43 10.15 -3.01
CA GLN A 111 14.83 9.83 -4.31
C GLN A 111 13.72 8.80 -4.20
N VAL A 112 12.76 8.88 -5.13
CA VAL A 112 11.74 7.85 -5.33
C VAL A 112 12.34 6.75 -6.20
N THR A 113 12.36 5.50 -5.69
CA THR A 113 12.89 4.33 -6.40
C THR A 113 11.80 3.55 -7.14
N GLY A 114 10.52 3.75 -6.78
CA GLY A 114 9.40 3.19 -7.53
C GLY A 114 8.04 3.69 -7.07
N VAL A 115 7.10 3.77 -8.02
CA VAL A 115 5.70 4.09 -7.76
C VAL A 115 4.83 2.97 -8.32
N PHE A 116 4.06 2.31 -7.45
CA PHE A 116 3.18 1.20 -7.79
C PHE A 116 1.73 1.60 -7.54
N ARG A 117 0.87 1.36 -8.52
CA ARG A 117 -0.55 1.71 -8.44
C ARG A 117 -1.39 0.46 -8.60
N PHE A 118 -2.25 0.25 -7.61
CA PHE A 118 -3.30 -0.75 -7.58
C PHE A 118 -4.62 0.00 -7.43
N SER A 119 -5.75 -0.58 -7.86
CA SER A 119 -7.06 0.10 -7.96
C SER A 119 -7.25 1.33 -7.05
N GLU A 120 -7.17 1.14 -5.73
CA GLU A 120 -7.31 2.22 -4.74
C GLU A 120 -6.09 2.38 -3.83
N LEU A 121 -4.95 1.78 -4.17
CA LEU A 121 -3.75 1.78 -3.34
C LEU A 121 -2.55 2.18 -4.18
N THR A 122 -1.89 3.27 -3.80
CA THR A 122 -0.61 3.67 -4.37
C THR A 122 0.49 3.44 -3.33
N LEU A 123 1.53 2.72 -3.72
CA LEU A 123 2.74 2.58 -2.92
C LEU A 123 3.88 3.35 -3.59
N VAL A 124 4.56 4.16 -2.81
CA VAL A 124 5.76 4.88 -3.25
C VAL A 124 6.92 4.39 -2.39
N ILE A 125 7.92 3.83 -3.04
CA ILE A 125 9.15 3.38 -2.41
C ILE A 125 10.20 4.44 -2.68
N THR A 126 10.88 4.87 -1.64
CA THR A 126 11.97 5.83 -1.71
C THR A 126 13.26 5.16 -1.21
N GLU A 127 14.34 5.92 -1.12
CA GLU A 127 15.58 5.45 -0.51
C GLU A 127 15.49 5.28 1.01
N GLY A 128 14.63 6.04 1.70
CA GLY A 128 14.55 6.06 3.16
C GLY A 128 13.21 5.63 3.77
N ARG A 129 12.14 5.50 2.97
CA ARG A 129 10.80 5.16 3.47
C ARG A 129 9.90 4.50 2.43
N LEU A 130 8.86 3.82 2.92
CA LEU A 130 7.70 3.37 2.14
C LEU A 130 6.51 4.29 2.46
N LEU A 131 5.87 4.82 1.43
CA LEU A 131 4.66 5.63 1.56
C LEU A 131 3.48 4.85 0.98
N LYS A 132 2.38 4.84 1.72
CA LYS A 132 1.16 4.13 1.37
C LYS A 132 0.00 5.11 1.31
N HIS A 133 -0.55 5.26 0.13
CA HIS A 133 -1.70 6.10 -0.14
C HIS A 133 -2.91 5.22 -0.48
N ILE A 134 -4.06 5.52 0.13
CA ILE A 134 -5.32 4.81 -0.14
C ILE A 134 -6.32 5.81 -0.74
N GLY A 135 -6.72 5.59 -1.99
CA GLY A 135 -7.75 6.39 -2.63
C GLY A 135 -7.98 6.03 -4.10
N SER A 136 -9.12 6.45 -4.64
CA SER A 136 -9.46 6.30 -6.07
C SER A 136 -8.64 7.20 -6.99
N VAL A 137 -7.89 8.12 -6.40
CA VAL A 137 -6.99 9.03 -7.09
C VAL A 137 -5.57 8.55 -6.87
N THR A 138 -4.72 8.76 -7.87
CA THR A 138 -3.35 8.22 -7.83
C THR A 138 -2.56 8.78 -6.66
N TRP A 139 -2.80 10.03 -6.30
CA TRP A 139 -2.16 10.70 -5.18
C TRP A 139 -3.04 11.86 -4.69
N ASP A 140 -3.31 11.88 -3.39
CA ASP A 140 -3.65 13.06 -2.61
C ASP A 140 -2.69 13.09 -1.39
N ASN A 141 -2.38 14.25 -0.84
CA ASN A 141 -1.32 14.41 0.18
C ASN A 141 -1.64 13.77 1.56
N ASP A 142 -2.54 12.80 1.61
CA ASP A 142 -2.91 12.01 2.79
C ASP A 142 -2.39 10.57 2.62
N PHE A 143 -1.24 10.28 3.22
CA PHE A 143 -0.57 8.99 3.10
C PHE A 143 0.01 8.55 4.44
N GLU A 144 0.10 7.23 4.63
CA GLU A 144 0.84 6.61 5.71
C GLU A 144 2.32 6.54 5.31
N SER A 145 3.23 6.87 6.23
CA SER A 145 4.67 6.83 6.00
C SER A 145 5.32 5.83 6.94
N TYR A 146 6.17 4.97 6.39
CA TYR A 146 6.94 3.97 7.11
C TYR A 146 8.43 4.19 6.84
N PRO A 147 9.11 4.99 7.68
CA PRO A 147 10.55 5.16 7.65
C PRO A 147 11.30 3.83 7.79
N PHE A 148 12.38 3.64 7.03
CA PHE A 148 13.13 2.38 7.01
C PHE A 148 13.97 2.14 8.27
N ASP A 149 14.29 3.18 9.04
CA ASP A 149 14.94 3.09 10.35
C ASP A 149 14.02 2.46 11.40
N ALA A 150 12.71 2.70 11.32
CA ALA A 150 11.70 2.10 12.19
C ALA A 150 11.29 0.67 11.79
N VAL A 151 11.77 0.17 10.64
CA VAL A 151 11.42 -1.18 10.15
C VAL A 151 12.27 -2.23 10.86
N THR A 152 11.62 -3.05 11.69
CA THR A 152 12.25 -4.16 12.44
C THR A 152 12.02 -5.54 11.82
N GLY A 153 11.35 -5.61 10.67
CA GLY A 153 11.19 -6.87 9.97
C GLY A 153 10.50 -6.72 8.63
N LEU A 154 10.88 -7.60 7.71
CA LEU A 154 10.25 -7.70 6.39
C LEU A 154 9.97 -9.18 6.06
N ASP A 155 8.72 -9.45 5.70
CA ASP A 155 8.28 -10.75 5.18
C ASP A 155 7.27 -10.60 4.02
N PHE A 156 7.07 -11.67 3.25
CA PHE A 156 6.17 -11.71 2.10
C PHE A 156 5.32 -12.99 2.12
N GLU A 157 4.02 -12.84 2.34
CA GLU A 157 3.06 -13.94 2.31
C GLU A 157 2.43 -14.05 0.92
N LYS A 158 2.79 -15.08 0.14
CA LYS A 158 2.26 -15.28 -1.21
C LYS A 158 0.84 -15.88 -1.16
N GLY A 159 -0.13 -15.13 -1.68
CA GLY A 159 -1.50 -15.61 -1.92
C GLY A 159 -1.78 -15.91 -3.40
N SER A 160 -2.96 -16.45 -3.69
CA SER A 160 -3.41 -16.72 -5.06
C SER A 160 -3.70 -15.44 -5.85
N VAL A 161 -4.43 -14.50 -5.25
CA VAL A 161 -4.86 -13.24 -5.88
C VAL A 161 -3.90 -12.08 -5.57
N ALA A 162 -3.37 -12.05 -4.35
CA ALA A 162 -2.49 -10.99 -3.88
C ALA A 162 -1.40 -11.56 -2.98
N THR A 163 -0.24 -10.92 -3.01
CA THR A 163 0.84 -11.14 -2.04
C THR A 163 0.74 -10.08 -0.95
N ALA A 164 0.82 -10.48 0.31
CA ALA A 164 0.91 -9.54 1.42
C ALA A 164 2.39 -9.24 1.70
N ILE A 165 2.72 -7.96 1.69
CA ILE A 165 4.01 -7.43 2.16
C ILE A 165 3.80 -7.13 3.63
N VAL A 166 4.57 -7.77 4.50
CA VAL A 166 4.48 -7.62 5.96
C VAL A 166 5.69 -6.81 6.41
N LEU A 167 5.50 -5.55 6.76
CA LEU A 167 6.53 -4.70 7.37
C LEU A 167 6.24 -4.65 8.86
N VAL A 168 7.23 -4.98 9.69
CA VAL A 168 7.13 -4.72 11.14
C VAL A 168 7.72 -3.34 11.37
N VAL A 169 6.91 -2.42 11.89
CA VAL A 169 7.30 -1.04 12.20
C VAL A 169 6.92 -0.76 13.64
N ASP A 170 7.86 -0.30 14.47
CA ASP A 170 7.64 -0.10 15.91
C ASP A 170 6.98 -1.33 16.59
N ASP A 171 7.49 -2.53 16.29
CA ASP A 171 6.97 -3.84 16.73
C ASP A 171 5.53 -4.17 16.31
N ARG A 172 4.96 -3.41 15.38
CA ARG A 172 3.62 -3.64 14.83
C ARG A 172 3.69 -4.14 13.40
N PRO A 173 3.09 -5.30 13.10
CA PRO A 173 3.06 -5.81 11.73
C PRO A 173 2.01 -5.06 10.89
N GLU A 174 2.49 -4.34 9.89
CA GLU A 174 1.69 -3.71 8.85
C GLU A 174 1.63 -4.59 7.61
N ARG A 175 0.41 -4.93 7.19
CA ARG A 175 0.16 -5.81 6.04
C ARG A 175 -0.38 -5.03 4.86
N ILE A 176 0.39 -5.00 3.78
CA ILE A 176 0.04 -4.31 2.54
C ILE A 176 -0.20 -5.33 1.44
N LYS A 177 -1.40 -5.33 0.85
CA LYS A 177 -1.74 -6.27 -0.23
C LYS A 177 -1.36 -5.71 -1.59
N ALA A 178 -0.49 -6.40 -2.30
CA ALA A 178 -0.15 -6.13 -3.69
C ALA A 178 -0.74 -7.22 -4.60
N PRO A 179 -1.40 -6.87 -5.72
CA PRO A 179 -1.82 -7.82 -6.75
C PRO A 179 -0.67 -8.72 -7.20
N SER A 180 -0.93 -10.01 -7.41
CA SER A 180 0.12 -11.02 -7.66
C SER A 180 0.99 -10.73 -8.90
N ASP A 181 0.46 -10.05 -9.91
CA ASP A 181 1.15 -9.67 -11.15
C ASP A 181 2.18 -8.55 -10.93
N GLN A 182 1.93 -7.64 -9.99
CA GLN A 182 2.84 -6.55 -9.65
C GLN A 182 3.69 -6.82 -8.41
N ALA A 183 3.27 -7.74 -7.52
CA ALA A 183 3.92 -8.03 -6.25
C ALA A 183 5.42 -8.37 -6.40
N ALA A 184 5.81 -9.04 -7.48
CA ALA A 184 7.21 -9.36 -7.74
C ALA A 184 8.07 -8.10 -7.96
N ALA A 185 7.54 -7.09 -8.67
CA ALA A 185 8.22 -5.83 -8.90
C ALA A 185 8.31 -5.02 -7.60
N VAL A 186 7.20 -4.91 -6.86
CA VAL A 186 7.16 -4.21 -5.56
C VAL A 186 8.16 -4.83 -4.59
N ARG A 187 8.14 -6.16 -4.46
CA ARG A 187 9.07 -6.90 -3.60
C ARG A 187 10.52 -6.60 -3.96
N LYS A 188 10.86 -6.67 -5.25
CA LYS A 188 12.22 -6.44 -5.71
C LYS A 188 12.68 -5.01 -5.36
N THR A 189 11.88 -4.00 -5.71
CA THR A 189 12.20 -2.60 -5.45
C THR A 189 12.30 -2.30 -3.95
N LEU A 190 11.39 -2.84 -3.14
CA LEU A 190 11.41 -2.65 -1.69
C LEU A 190 12.64 -3.30 -1.05
N GLN A 191 12.98 -4.52 -1.46
CA GLN A 191 14.17 -5.22 -0.98
C GLN A 191 15.44 -4.47 -1.38
N GLU A 192 15.57 -4.06 -2.64
CA GLU A 192 16.73 -3.29 -3.11
C GLU A 192 16.90 -1.98 -2.33
N ALA A 193 15.81 -1.26 -2.05
CA ALA A 193 15.83 -0.02 -1.28
C ALA A 193 16.22 -0.26 0.20
N LEU A 194 15.58 -1.23 0.88
CA LEU A 194 15.90 -1.56 2.27
C LEU A 194 17.32 -2.11 2.43
N PHE A 195 17.78 -2.91 1.48
CA PHE A 195 19.15 -3.45 1.50
C PHE A 195 20.18 -2.35 1.31
N ALA A 196 19.91 -1.38 0.44
CA ALA A 196 20.76 -0.21 0.28
C ALA A 196 20.77 0.66 1.54
N PHE A 197 19.61 0.93 2.13
CA PHE A 197 19.47 1.75 3.33
C PHE A 197 20.17 1.13 4.55
N HIS A 198 19.98 -0.16 4.78
CA HIS A 198 20.58 -0.89 5.90
C HIS A 198 21.99 -1.43 5.58
N GLU A 199 22.51 -1.20 4.38
CA GLU A 199 23.80 -1.72 3.91
C GLU A 199 23.96 -3.25 4.06
N VAL A 200 22.90 -3.99 3.77
CA VAL A 200 22.86 -5.47 3.87
C VAL A 200 22.73 -6.13 2.50
N ALA A 201 23.14 -7.40 2.40
CA ALA A 201 23.15 -8.14 1.13
C ALA A 201 21.94 -9.07 0.93
N SER A 202 21.15 -9.33 1.99
CA SER A 202 20.04 -10.28 1.94
C SER A 202 18.94 -9.97 2.96
N LEU A 203 17.77 -10.58 2.75
CA LEU A 203 16.63 -10.48 3.67
C LEU A 203 16.96 -11.04 5.06
N SER A 204 17.75 -12.12 5.11
CA SER A 204 18.15 -12.71 6.38
C SER A 204 19.07 -11.77 7.15
N ASP A 205 20.00 -11.10 6.46
CA ASP A 205 20.91 -10.13 7.08
C ASP A 205 20.15 -8.88 7.55
N LEU A 206 19.17 -8.43 6.76
CA LEU A 206 18.26 -7.34 7.14
C LEU A 206 17.57 -7.67 8.47
N ASN A 207 16.82 -8.78 8.52
CA ASN A 207 16.05 -9.17 9.69
C ASN A 207 16.97 -9.44 10.92
N ALA A 208 18.19 -9.94 10.71
CA ALA A 208 19.15 -10.10 11.81
C ALA A 208 19.66 -8.75 12.34
N LYS A 209 19.98 -7.80 11.46
CA LYS A 209 20.49 -6.48 11.83
C LYS A 209 19.44 -5.71 12.65
N VAL A 210 18.23 -5.59 12.11
CA VAL A 210 17.16 -4.79 12.75
C VAL A 210 16.63 -5.44 14.03
N ALA A 211 16.73 -6.76 14.17
CA ALA A 211 16.43 -7.44 15.44
C ALA A 211 17.48 -7.17 16.53
N THR A 212 18.74 -6.90 16.16
CA THR A 212 19.81 -6.58 17.12
C THR A 212 19.67 -5.14 17.63
N ASP A 213 19.33 -4.20 16.74
CA ASP A 213 19.11 -2.79 17.10
C ASP A 213 17.91 -2.60 18.06
N ALA A 214 16.90 -3.48 18.00
CA ALA A 214 15.76 -3.46 18.93
C ALA A 214 16.12 -3.92 20.36
N GLU A 215 17.20 -4.69 20.54
CA GLU A 215 17.68 -5.13 21.86
C GLU A 215 18.65 -4.12 22.51
N ASP A 216 19.13 -3.13 21.76
CA ASP A 216 20.09 -2.10 22.20
C ASP A 216 19.43 -0.80 22.69
N GLU A 217 18.08 -0.68 22.66
CA GLU A 217 17.39 0.32 23.49
C GLU A 217 17.62 -0.07 24.96
N PRO A 218 18.37 0.73 25.76
CA PRO A 218 18.44 0.47 27.18
C PRO A 218 17.02 0.61 27.70
N ASP A 219 16.48 -0.49 28.22
CA ASP A 219 15.32 -0.48 29.10
C ASP A 219 15.69 0.38 30.31
N ASP A 220 15.52 1.70 30.17
CA ASP A 220 15.63 2.67 31.24
C ASP A 220 14.34 2.55 32.06
N SER A 221 14.04 1.33 32.51
CA SER A 221 13.18 1.03 33.65
C SER A 221 13.92 1.50 34.90
N SER A 222 13.97 2.83 34.99
CA SER A 222 14.34 3.60 36.17
C SER A 222 13.77 2.92 37.41
N GLY A 223 14.71 2.52 38.27
CA GLY A 223 14.43 1.80 39.48
C GLY A 223 13.33 2.43 40.32
N LEU A 224 12.28 1.66 40.56
CA LEU A 224 11.40 1.85 41.71
C LEU A 224 11.72 0.75 42.70
N GLY A 225 12.68 1.04 43.59
CA GLY A 225 12.88 0.30 44.82
C GLY A 225 11.62 0.35 45.65
N LEU A 226 10.81 -0.71 45.59
CA LEU A 226 9.75 -0.97 46.55
C LEU A 226 10.35 -1.69 47.76
N GLU A 227 11.14 -0.95 48.54
CA GLU A 227 11.29 -1.24 49.96
C GLU A 227 10.10 -0.62 50.69
N SER A 228 9.09 -1.42 50.96
CA SER A 228 8.10 -1.10 51.98
C SER A 228 7.71 -2.40 52.67
N GLY A 229 8.20 -2.50 53.91
CA GLY A 229 8.02 -3.62 54.79
C GLY A 229 6.54 -3.96 54.95
N ILE A 230 6.24 -5.22 54.68
CA ILE A 230 4.97 -5.84 54.99
C ILE A 230 5.18 -6.51 56.35
N ASP A 231 4.61 -5.91 57.38
CA ASP A 231 4.62 -6.42 58.76
C ASP A 231 3.56 -7.54 58.89
N PRO A 232 3.89 -8.75 59.39
CA PRO A 232 2.92 -9.82 59.54
C PRO A 232 2.26 -9.72 60.91
N LEU A 233 1.03 -9.19 60.96
CA LEU A 233 0.25 -9.17 62.20
C LEU A 233 -0.58 -10.45 62.35
N VAL A 234 -0.10 -11.34 63.23
CA VAL A 234 -0.88 -12.41 63.87
C VAL A 234 -1.25 -11.96 65.28
N SER A 235 -2.54 -12.06 65.61
CA SER A 235 -3.18 -12.29 66.93
C SER A 235 -4.70 -12.22 66.66
N ASP A 236 -5.44 -13.33 66.56
CA ASP A 236 -5.93 -14.20 67.63
C ASP A 236 -6.71 -13.43 68.71
N ASP A 237 -8.06 -13.55 68.69
CA ASP A 237 -8.89 -14.00 69.82
C ASP A 237 -10.39 -13.99 69.39
N ASP A 238 -10.96 -15.20 69.41
CA ASP A 238 -12.30 -15.64 69.84
C ASP A 238 -13.53 -14.69 69.84
N ASP A 239 -14.64 -15.17 69.25
CA ASP A 239 -15.85 -15.46 70.04
C ASP A 239 -16.81 -16.42 69.28
N GLU A 240 -17.45 -17.29 70.06
CA GLU A 240 -18.21 -18.47 69.66
C GLU A 240 -19.66 -18.13 69.24
N GLY A 241 -20.22 -18.94 68.36
CA GLY A 241 -21.61 -18.83 67.91
C GLY A 241 -22.11 -20.13 67.29
N ASP A 242 -22.39 -21.08 68.18
CA ASP A 242 -22.96 -22.42 67.99
C ASP A 242 -24.21 -22.47 67.09
N GLY A 243 -24.35 -23.56 66.33
CA GLY A 243 -25.46 -23.80 65.40
C GLY A 243 -25.27 -25.00 64.46
N ASP A 244 -25.01 -26.18 65.03
CA ASP A 244 -25.27 -27.51 64.44
C ASP A 244 -26.75 -27.57 63.97
N GLU A 245 -27.22 -28.24 62.91
CA GLU A 245 -27.09 -29.65 62.50
C GLU A 245 -28.01 -29.74 61.23
N THR A 246 -27.69 -30.32 60.05
CA THR A 246 -28.01 -31.72 59.69
C THR A 246 -27.71 -32.05 58.21
N ALA A 247 -27.03 -33.20 58.01
CA ALA A 247 -27.26 -34.27 57.03
C ALA A 247 -26.99 -34.11 55.49
N ALA A 248 -25.90 -34.76 55.05
CA ALA A 248 -25.69 -35.38 53.72
C ALA A 248 -26.43 -36.77 53.62
N PRO A 249 -26.35 -37.65 52.58
CA PRO A 249 -25.44 -37.68 51.40
C PRO A 249 -25.95 -38.29 50.04
N THR A 250 -25.07 -38.24 49.03
CA THR A 250 -24.75 -39.24 47.95
C THR A 250 -25.57 -39.48 46.65
N GLN A 251 -24.77 -39.63 45.57
CA GLN A 251 -24.85 -40.50 44.36
C GLN A 251 -25.67 -40.00 43.15
N THR A 252 -25.04 -39.66 42.01
CA THR A 252 -24.43 -40.49 40.93
C THR A 252 -25.39 -40.70 39.76
N THR A 253 -25.14 -40.07 38.61
CA THR A 253 -25.01 -40.74 37.29
C THR A 253 -24.59 -39.76 36.18
N ALA A 254 -23.52 -40.11 35.47
CA ALA A 254 -23.17 -39.61 34.13
C ALA A 254 -24.10 -40.25 33.07
N PRO A 255 -24.08 -39.82 31.78
CA PRO A 255 -23.00 -40.27 30.88
C PRO A 255 -22.53 -39.29 29.79
N SER A 256 -21.20 -39.36 29.57
CA SER A 256 -20.47 -39.49 28.29
C SER A 256 -20.42 -38.40 27.20
N GLU A 257 -19.17 -38.17 26.82
CA GLU A 257 -18.56 -37.32 25.77
C GLU A 257 -18.93 -37.73 24.32
N PRO A 258 -18.45 -36.98 23.31
CA PRO A 258 -17.14 -37.36 22.76
C PRO A 258 -16.16 -36.20 22.57
N SER A 259 -14.90 -36.53 22.83
CA SER A 259 -13.69 -35.75 22.61
C SER A 259 -13.47 -35.43 21.12
N THR A 260 -12.98 -34.22 20.81
CA THR A 260 -12.33 -33.92 19.53
C THR A 260 -10.83 -33.79 19.73
N GLN A 261 -10.12 -34.73 19.14
CA GLN A 261 -8.67 -34.90 19.19
C GLN A 261 -7.95 -33.83 18.37
N THR A 262 -6.81 -33.44 18.93
CA THR A 262 -5.61 -32.93 18.27
C THR A 262 -5.31 -33.68 16.97
N VAL A 263 -5.10 -32.95 15.86
CA VAL A 263 -4.52 -33.51 14.63
C VAL A 263 -3.32 -32.67 14.22
N ALA A 264 -2.14 -33.26 14.36
CA ALA A 264 -0.92 -32.90 13.65
C ALA A 264 -0.75 -33.86 12.45
N PRO A 265 0.07 -33.52 11.44
CA PRO A 265 -0.19 -33.87 10.05
C PRO A 265 0.27 -35.28 9.68
N ALA A 266 -0.46 -35.90 8.76
CA ALA A 266 0.01 -37.06 8.01
C ALA A 266 0.06 -36.67 6.52
N THR A 267 1.26 -36.69 5.97
CA THR A 267 1.53 -36.76 4.54
C THR A 267 1.06 -38.11 4.01
N ASP A 268 0.11 -38.12 3.08
CA ASP A 268 0.06 -39.17 2.06
C ASP A 268 -0.47 -38.58 0.75
N SER A 269 0.36 -38.69 -0.28
CA SER A 269 0.07 -38.26 -1.65
C SER A 269 -0.49 -39.45 -2.41
N ALA A 270 -1.76 -39.40 -2.83
CA ALA A 270 -2.26 -40.02 -4.06
C ALA A 270 -3.80 -39.87 -4.19
N ASP A 271 -4.28 -38.73 -4.71
CA ASP A 271 -5.42 -38.68 -5.66
C ASP A 271 -5.54 -37.28 -6.34
N ASP A 272 -4.52 -36.86 -7.09
CA ASP A 272 -4.46 -35.55 -7.75
C ASP A 272 -5.40 -35.41 -8.98
N GLY A 273 -6.15 -36.46 -9.33
CA GLY A 273 -7.07 -36.45 -10.47
C GLY A 273 -8.51 -36.04 -10.13
N GLY A 274 -8.95 -36.30 -8.90
CA GLY A 274 -10.32 -36.00 -8.46
C GLY A 274 -10.53 -34.52 -8.10
N ASP A 275 -9.53 -33.90 -7.47
CA ASP A 275 -9.60 -32.51 -7.01
C ASP A 275 -9.57 -31.51 -8.18
N ILE A 276 -8.81 -31.80 -9.25
CA ILE A 276 -8.77 -30.94 -10.45
C ILE A 276 -10.11 -30.95 -11.18
N ALA A 277 -10.75 -32.12 -11.35
CA ALA A 277 -12.06 -32.21 -11.98
C ALA A 277 -13.17 -31.53 -11.17
N ALA A 278 -13.08 -31.58 -9.83
CA ALA A 278 -14.00 -30.87 -8.95
C ALA A 278 -13.83 -29.34 -9.04
N LEU A 279 -12.60 -28.86 -9.15
CA LEU A 279 -12.27 -27.44 -9.34
C LEU A 279 -12.73 -26.94 -10.72
N GLU A 280 -12.53 -27.71 -11.78
CA GLU A 280 -13.01 -27.37 -13.13
C GLU A 280 -14.53 -27.23 -13.18
N GLN A 281 -15.25 -28.15 -12.52
CA GLN A 281 -16.71 -28.07 -12.41
C GLN A 281 -17.14 -26.83 -11.62
N GLN A 282 -16.44 -26.51 -10.52
CA GLN A 282 -16.74 -25.33 -9.71
C GLN A 282 -16.52 -24.03 -10.50
N VAL A 283 -15.48 -23.95 -11.33
CA VAL A 283 -15.22 -22.80 -12.22
C VAL A 283 -16.31 -22.66 -13.28
N ALA A 284 -16.77 -23.77 -13.88
CA ALA A 284 -17.85 -23.74 -14.85
C ALA A 284 -19.18 -23.26 -14.25
N ASP A 285 -19.49 -23.71 -13.02
CA ASP A 285 -20.68 -23.29 -12.29
C ASP A 285 -20.61 -21.80 -11.90
N LEU A 286 -19.46 -21.33 -11.43
CA LEU A 286 -19.20 -19.92 -11.11
C LEU A 286 -19.30 -19.02 -12.36
N THR A 287 -18.76 -19.47 -13.50
CA THR A 287 -18.84 -18.72 -14.77
C THR A 287 -20.30 -18.57 -15.20
N THR A 288 -21.08 -19.65 -15.14
CA THR A 288 -22.52 -19.63 -15.46
C THR A 288 -23.31 -18.72 -14.50
N ALA A 289 -22.91 -18.67 -13.22
CA ALA A 289 -23.55 -17.80 -12.23
C ALA A 289 -23.26 -16.32 -12.50
N ILE A 290 -22.02 -15.98 -12.88
CA ILE A 290 -21.60 -14.62 -13.24
C ILE A 290 -22.33 -14.15 -14.50
N GLU A 291 -22.44 -15.01 -15.53
CA GLU A 291 -23.18 -14.67 -16.75
C GLU A 291 -24.64 -14.33 -16.45
N ARG A 292 -25.33 -15.15 -15.65
CA ARG A 292 -26.70 -14.83 -15.19
C ARG A 292 -26.78 -13.55 -14.37
N GLN A 293 -25.75 -13.23 -13.59
CA GLN A 293 -25.73 -12.01 -12.81
C GLN A 293 -25.59 -10.78 -13.71
N ASN A 294 -24.70 -10.84 -14.71
CA ASN A 294 -24.53 -9.77 -15.70
C ASN A 294 -25.82 -9.54 -16.50
N GLU A 295 -26.50 -10.61 -16.96
CA GLU A 295 -27.80 -10.47 -17.64
C GLU A 295 -28.86 -9.79 -16.73
N ARG A 296 -28.87 -10.09 -15.44
CA ARG A 296 -29.78 -9.42 -14.48
C ARG A 296 -29.44 -7.95 -14.27
N ILE A 297 -28.15 -7.60 -14.28
CA ILE A 297 -27.70 -6.21 -14.16
C ILE A 297 -28.11 -5.43 -15.40
N GLU A 298 -27.87 -5.97 -16.60
CA GLU A 298 -28.29 -5.32 -17.85
C GLU A 298 -29.80 -5.09 -17.90
N ALA A 299 -30.60 -6.09 -17.49
CA ALA A 299 -32.06 -5.94 -17.40
C ALA A 299 -32.50 -4.87 -16.37
N GLN A 300 -31.77 -4.76 -15.26
CA GLN A 300 -32.01 -3.71 -14.26
C GLN A 300 -31.64 -2.32 -14.80
N GLU A 301 -30.53 -2.19 -15.52
CA GLU A 301 -30.12 -0.94 -16.15
C GLU A 301 -31.14 -0.47 -17.19
N GLU A 302 -31.64 -1.37 -18.03
CA GLU A 302 -32.68 -1.04 -19.02
C GLU A 302 -34.00 -0.58 -18.36
N THR A 303 -34.37 -1.26 -17.26
CA THR A 303 -35.55 -0.87 -16.46
C THR A 303 -35.36 0.51 -15.84
N ILE A 304 -34.17 0.79 -15.29
CA ILE A 304 -33.83 2.10 -14.71
C ILE A 304 -33.87 3.19 -15.78
N GLN A 305 -33.31 2.95 -16.96
CA GLN A 305 -33.35 3.91 -18.07
C GLN A 305 -34.79 4.22 -18.51
N THR A 306 -35.64 3.19 -18.59
CA THR A 306 -37.07 3.37 -18.92
C THR A 306 -37.78 4.23 -17.88
N LEU A 307 -37.55 3.96 -16.58
CA LEU A 307 -38.12 4.75 -15.49
C LEU A 307 -37.64 6.21 -15.49
N ILE A 308 -36.36 6.44 -15.82
CA ILE A 308 -35.78 7.78 -15.95
C ILE A 308 -36.43 8.54 -17.11
N GLU A 309 -36.64 7.87 -18.26
CA GLU A 309 -37.27 8.50 -19.42
C GLU A 309 -38.75 8.81 -19.17
N GLU A 310 -39.50 7.92 -18.50
CA GLU A 310 -40.88 8.19 -18.09
C GLU A 310 -40.97 9.36 -17.10
N LEU A 311 -40.05 9.45 -16.13
CA LEU A 311 -39.97 10.59 -15.21
C LEU A 311 -39.61 11.90 -15.92
N ARG A 312 -38.88 11.83 -17.03
CA ARG A 312 -38.48 12.99 -17.83
C ARG A 312 -39.58 13.49 -18.75
N GLN A 313 -40.41 12.60 -19.30
CA GLN A 313 -41.54 12.95 -20.16
C GLN A 313 -42.80 13.36 -19.37
N GLY A 314 -42.91 12.95 -18.11
CA GLY A 314 -44.02 13.31 -17.22
C GLY A 314 -43.94 14.69 -16.55
N ARG A 315 -43.00 15.57 -16.97
CA ARG A 315 -42.74 16.88 -16.35
C ARG A 315 -42.80 18.04 -17.35
#